data_AF-A0AAE4Q5X2-F1
#
_entry.id   AF-A0AAE4Q5X2-F1
#
_cell.length_a   1.000
_cell.length_b   1.000
_cell.length_c   1.000
_cell.angle_alpha   90.00
_cell.angle_beta   90.00
_cell.angle_gamma   90.00
#
_symmetry.space_group_name_H-M   'P 1'
#
loop_
_entity.id
_entity.type
_entity.pdbx_description
1 polymer ?
#
loop_
_entity_poly.entity_id
_entity_poly.type
_entity_poly.pdbx_seq_one_letter_code
_entity_poly.pdbx_strand_id
1 'polypeptide(L)'
;MRKILTEIGNFSLLLIILFSPLLISYKLDKIDAKIKQPKVIIYKVDNVGANMIGTITAKEIIDGHYTVTAGTYGKFLITEEQYNEISVGDNIPDYLKGRGN
;
A
#
# COMPACT_ATOMS: atom_id res chain seq x y z
N MET A 1 -20.46 53.26 13.73
CA MET A 1 -20.47 52.14 12.75
C MET A 1 -19.08 51.64 12.39
N ARG A 2 -18.15 52.48 11.88
CA ARG A 2 -16.81 52.03 11.45
C ARG A 2 -15.98 51.33 12.55
N LYS A 3 -15.97 51.84 13.78
CA LYS A 3 -15.25 51.22 14.92
C LYS A 3 -15.75 49.81 15.24
N ILE A 4 -17.07 49.60 15.28
CA ILE A 4 -17.68 48.29 15.56
C ILE A 4 -17.32 47.28 14.47
N LEU A 5 -17.29 47.72 13.21
CA LEU A 5 -16.89 46.86 12.09
C LEU A 5 -15.42 46.42 12.18
N THR A 6 -14.53 47.32 12.61
CA THR A 6 -13.11 47.01 12.84
C THR A 6 -12.92 46.03 14.01
N GLU A 7 -13.66 46.22 15.11
CA GLU A 7 -13.62 45.30 16.26
C GLU A 7 -14.10 43.89 15.90
N ILE A 8 -15.19 43.77 15.12
CA ILE A 8 -15.69 42.48 14.63
C ILE A 8 -14.66 41.81 13.71
N GLY A 9 -14.01 42.58 12.84
CA GLY A 9 -12.94 42.08 11.97
C GLY A 9 -11.74 41.56 12.75
N ASN A 10 -11.28 42.31 13.75
CA ASN A 10 -10.16 41.91 14.61
C ASN A 10 -10.49 40.66 15.43
N PHE A 11 -11.71 40.57 15.97
CA PHE A 11 -12.18 39.38 16.70
C PHE A 11 -12.22 38.15 15.79
N SER A 12 -12.72 38.28 14.55
CA SER A 12 -12.72 37.20 13.57
C SER A 12 -11.30 36.76 13.21
N LEU A 13 -10.36 37.71 13.06
CA LEU A 13 -8.96 37.42 12.78
C LEU A 13 -8.30 36.61 13.92
N LEU A 14 -8.57 36.99 15.17
CA LEU A 14 -8.08 36.29 16.36
C LEU A 14 -8.61 34.86 16.44
N LEU A 15 -9.88 34.63 16.12
CA LEU A 15 -10.45 33.29 16.09
C LEU A 15 -9.78 32.40 15.02
N ILE A 16 -9.53 32.93 13.82
CA ILE A 16 -8.85 32.17 12.76
C ILE A 16 -7.45 31.76 13.18
N ILE A 17 -6.69 32.69 13.78
CA ILE A 17 -5.33 32.42 14.27
C ILE A 17 -5.36 31.37 15.39
N LEU A 18 -6.34 31.40 16.28
CA LEU A 18 -6.46 30.43 17.37
C LEU A 18 -6.82 29.01 16.88
N PHE A 19 -7.72 28.90 15.90
CA PHE A 19 -8.22 27.60 15.43
C PHE A 19 -7.34 26.97 14.33
N SER A 20 -6.60 27.77 13.56
CA SER A 20 -5.79 27.26 12.45
C SER A 20 -4.73 26.22 12.83
N PRO A 21 -3.99 26.31 13.97
CA PRO A 21 -2.96 25.33 14.32
C PRO A 21 -3.56 23.96 14.62
N LEU A 22 -4.72 23.93 15.30
CA LEU A 22 -5.43 22.70 15.63
C LEU A 22 -5.86 21.94 14.36
N LEU A 23 -6.36 22.67 13.36
CA LEU A 23 -6.76 22.09 12.08
C LEU A 23 -5.57 21.52 11.30
N ILE A 24 -4.42 22.20 11.36
CA ILE A 24 -3.19 21.77 10.70
C ILE A 24 -2.65 20.49 11.37
N SER A 25 -2.55 20.45 12.70
CA SER A 25 -2.09 19.26 13.44
C SER A 25 -2.94 18.02 13.14
N TYR A 26 -4.27 18.16 13.15
CA TYR A 26 -5.18 17.04 12.82
C TYR A 26 -4.96 16.48 11.40
N LYS A 27 -4.66 17.35 10.43
CA LYS A 27 -4.36 16.92 9.06
C LYS A 27 -3.01 16.22 8.95
N LEU A 28 -1.99 16.72 9.66
CA LEU A 28 -0.67 16.10 9.71
C LEU A 28 -0.74 14.70 10.32
N ASP A 29 -1.43 14.53 11.44
CA ASP A 29 -1.60 13.21 12.08
C ASP A 29 -2.25 12.18 11.13
N LYS A 30 -3.25 12.62 10.36
CA LYS A 30 -3.91 11.78 9.34
C LYS A 30 -2.99 11.40 8.18
N ILE A 31 -2.09 12.30 7.78
CA ILE A 31 -1.11 12.05 6.73
C ILE A 31 -0.05 11.07 7.25
N ASP A 32 0.48 11.30 8.44
CA ASP A 32 1.46 10.42 9.08
C ASP A 32 0.89 9.01 9.29
N ALA A 33 -0.37 8.89 9.71
CA ALA A 33 -1.05 7.61 9.81
C ALA A 33 -1.20 6.89 8.46
N LYS A 34 -1.33 7.62 7.35
CA LYS A 34 -1.37 7.03 6.00
C LYS A 34 0.01 6.66 5.46
N ILE A 35 1.05 7.42 5.81
CA ILE A 35 2.43 7.12 5.41
C ILE A 35 2.98 5.93 6.19
N LYS A 36 2.63 5.81 7.48
CA LYS A 36 3.03 4.67 8.32
C LYS A 36 2.31 3.37 7.97
N GLN A 37 1.20 3.44 7.24
CA GLN A 37 0.59 2.22 6.70
C GLN A 37 1.50 1.67 5.60
N PRO A 38 1.92 0.39 5.68
CA PRO A 38 2.74 -0.20 4.63
C PRO A 38 1.98 -0.08 3.31
N LYS A 39 2.58 0.62 2.34
CA LYS A 39 2.00 0.83 1.02
C LYS A 39 2.01 -0.50 0.28
N VAL A 40 0.98 -1.32 0.50
CA VAL A 40 0.79 -2.56 -0.24
C VAL A 40 0.34 -2.19 -1.65
N ILE A 41 1.29 -2.15 -2.59
CA ILE A 41 0.98 -1.97 -4.02
C ILE A 41 0.53 -3.34 -4.55
N ILE A 42 -0.78 -3.56 -4.57
CA ILE A 42 -1.35 -4.76 -5.22
C ILE A 42 -1.36 -4.49 -6.73
N TYR A 43 -0.39 -5.05 -7.45
CA TYR A 43 -0.39 -5.02 -8.91
C TYR A 43 -1.49 -5.94 -9.41
N LYS A 44 -2.58 -5.34 -9.90
CA LYS A 44 -3.62 -6.06 -10.62
C LYS A 44 -3.08 -6.37 -12.02
N VAL A 45 -2.44 -7.52 -12.17
CA VAL A 45 -2.03 -8.02 -13.49
C VAL A 45 -3.27 -8.36 -14.32
N ASP A 46 -3.31 -7.87 -15.55
CA ASP A 46 -4.37 -8.02 -16.54
C ASP A 46 -4.15 -9.24 -17.47
N ASN A 47 -3.48 -10.27 -16.94
CA ASN A 47 -3.26 -11.56 -17.61
C ASN A 47 -4.55 -12.40 -17.67
N VAL A 48 -5.65 -11.81 -18.13
CA VAL A 48 -6.95 -12.46 -18.31
C VAL A 48 -6.79 -13.65 -19.26
N GLY A 49 -6.87 -14.87 -18.71
CA GLY A 49 -6.88 -16.12 -19.51
C GLY A 49 -5.51 -16.68 -19.90
N ALA A 50 -4.40 -16.11 -19.42
CA ALA A 50 -3.09 -16.71 -19.65
C ALA A 50 -2.82 -17.80 -18.60
N ASN A 51 -2.92 -19.08 -19.01
CA ASN A 51 -2.41 -20.18 -18.21
C ASN A 51 -0.91 -19.95 -17.99
N MET A 52 -0.48 -19.73 -16.74
CA MET A 52 0.95 -19.63 -16.45
C MET A 52 1.57 -21.01 -16.65
N ILE A 53 2.25 -21.17 -17.78
CA ILE A 53 3.02 -22.37 -18.12
C ILE A 53 4.49 -22.06 -17.86
N GLY A 54 5.15 -22.90 -17.06
CA GLY A 54 6.56 -22.76 -16.71
C GLY A 54 6.84 -23.26 -15.30
N THR A 55 8.04 -22.91 -14.83
CA THR A 55 8.56 -23.32 -13.53
C THR A 55 8.95 -22.12 -12.67
N ILE A 56 9.13 -22.38 -11.39
CA ILE A 56 9.69 -21.42 -10.43
C ILE A 56 11.17 -21.26 -10.71
N THR A 57 11.63 -20.02 -10.91
CA THR A 57 13.00 -19.72 -11.30
C THR A 57 13.84 -19.16 -10.16
N ALA A 58 13.21 -18.59 -9.13
CA ALA A 58 13.91 -18.09 -7.96
C ALA A 58 13.01 -18.08 -6.71
N LYS A 59 13.65 -18.09 -5.54
CA LYS A 59 13.01 -17.97 -4.22
C LYS A 59 13.81 -16.97 -3.40
N GLU A 60 13.13 -16.01 -2.79
CA GLU A 60 13.76 -14.94 -2.04
C GLU A 60 12.91 -14.55 -0.83
N ILE A 61 13.56 -14.16 0.27
CA ILE A 61 12.91 -13.56 1.43
C ILE A 61 13.31 -12.07 1.44
N ILE A 62 12.32 -11.19 1.31
CA ILE A 62 12.53 -9.74 1.22
C ILE A 62 11.83 -9.11 2.42
N ASP A 63 12.58 -8.45 3.31
CA ASP A 63 12.04 -7.82 4.51
C ASP A 63 11.13 -8.74 5.34
N GLY A 64 11.51 -10.01 5.48
CA GLY A 64 10.73 -11.03 6.22
C GLY A 64 9.50 -11.57 5.47
N HIS A 65 9.31 -11.21 4.20
CA HIS A 65 8.23 -11.70 3.35
C HIS A 65 8.74 -12.76 2.37
N TYR A 66 8.03 -13.87 2.27
CA TYR A 66 8.40 -15.00 1.43
C TYR A 66 7.93 -14.81 0.00
N THR A 67 8.85 -14.86 -0.96
CA THR A 67 8.54 -14.61 -2.37
C THR A 67 9.12 -15.67 -3.30
N VAL A 68 8.39 -15.94 -4.39
CA VAL A 68 8.85 -16.84 -5.46
C VAL A 68 8.72 -16.15 -6.80
N THR A 69 9.67 -16.41 -7.70
CA THR A 69 9.65 -15.88 -9.06
C THR A 69 9.21 -16.97 -10.01
N ALA A 70 8.14 -16.72 -10.77
CA ALA A 70 7.66 -17.60 -11.81
C ALA A 70 8.12 -17.06 -13.18
N GLY A 71 9.30 -17.47 -13.64
CA GLY A 71 9.83 -17.17 -14.98
C GLY A 71 9.58 -15.74 -15.46
N THR A 72 8.91 -15.60 -16.61
CA THR A 72 8.54 -14.32 -17.24
C THR A 72 7.33 -13.64 -16.62
N TYR A 73 6.62 -14.30 -15.68
CA TYR A 73 5.40 -13.79 -15.07
C TYR A 73 5.66 -12.89 -13.86
N GLY A 74 6.88 -12.93 -13.31
CA GLY A 74 7.32 -12.05 -12.23
C GLY A 74 7.34 -12.72 -10.86
N LYS A 75 7.29 -11.89 -9.81
CA LYS A 75 7.50 -12.28 -8.42
C LYS A 75 6.19 -12.26 -7.64
N PHE A 76 5.95 -13.32 -6.88
CA PHE A 76 4.72 -13.58 -6.14
C PHE A 76 5.03 -13.65 -4.65
N LEU A 77 4.18 -13.02 -3.85
CA LEU A 77 4.18 -13.15 -2.39
C LEU A 77 3.41 -14.42 -2.01
N ILE A 78 3.99 -15.23 -1.14
CA ILE A 78 3.40 -16.47 -0.66
C ILE A 78 3.57 -16.61 0.85
N THR A 79 2.92 -17.60 1.47
CA THR A 79 3.14 -17.91 2.89
C THR A 79 4.47 -18.63 3.10
N GLU A 80 4.95 -18.64 4.35
CA GLU A 80 6.15 -19.41 4.73
C GLU A 80 6.01 -20.90 4.42
N GLU A 81 4.83 -21.47 4.71
CA GLU A 81 4.52 -22.87 4.44
C GLU A 81 4.64 -23.19 2.95
N GLN A 82 3.98 -22.40 2.09
CA GLN A 82 4.09 -22.51 0.64
C GLN A 82 5.53 -22.32 0.16
N TYR A 83 6.28 -21.41 0.79
CA TYR A 83 7.67 -21.20 0.46
C TYR A 83 8.51 -22.42 0.77
N ASN A 84 8.27 -23.12 1.87
CA ASN A 84 9.03 -24.32 2.21
C ASN A 84 8.65 -25.53 1.34
N GLU A 85 7.41 -25.59 0.83
CA GLU A 85 6.94 -26.64 -0.06
C GLU A 85 7.48 -26.53 -1.50
N ILE A 86 7.60 -25.30 -2.03
CA ILE A 86 8.02 -25.06 -3.41
C ILE A 86 9.54 -25.07 -3.55
N SER A 87 10.07 -25.71 -4.59
CA SER A 87 11.48 -25.64 -4.99
C SER A 87 11.68 -24.91 -6.33
N VAL A 88 12.89 -24.36 -6.53
CA VAL A 88 13.27 -23.82 -7.85
C VAL A 88 13.34 -24.97 -8.85
N GLY A 89 12.67 -24.81 -9.99
CA GLY A 89 12.48 -25.85 -11.01
C GLY A 89 11.10 -26.51 -10.96
N ASP A 90 10.34 -26.35 -9.87
CA ASP A 90 9.00 -26.91 -9.78
C ASP A 90 8.03 -26.20 -10.73
N ASN A 91 7.03 -26.94 -11.22
CA ASN A 91 5.94 -26.35 -11.99
C ASN A 91 5.22 -25.27 -11.16
N ILE A 92 4.76 -24.22 -11.83
CA ILE A 92 3.99 -23.16 -11.18
C ILE A 92 2.74 -23.77 -10.52
N PRO A 93 2.53 -23.59 -9.20
CA PRO A 93 1.36 -24.12 -8.50
C PRO A 93 0.06 -23.45 -8.92
N ASP A 94 -1.06 -24.18 -8.86
CA ASP A 94 -2.35 -23.68 -9.35
C ASP A 94 -2.88 -22.47 -8.59
N TYR A 95 -2.56 -22.34 -7.30
CA TYR A 95 -2.92 -21.16 -6.52
C TYR A 95 -2.19 -19.88 -6.94
N LEU A 96 -1.08 -19.98 -7.71
CA LEU A 96 -0.45 -18.83 -8.36
C LEU A 96 -1.03 -18.55 -9.75
N LYS A 97 -1.69 -19.54 -10.38
CA LYS A 97 -2.31 -19.41 -11.71
C LYS A 97 -3.69 -18.75 -11.67
N GLY A 98 -4.37 -18.83 -10.53
CA GLY A 98 -5.70 -18.30 -10.33
C GLY A 98 -5.71 -16.84 -9.90
N ARG A 99 -6.78 -16.12 -10.27
CA ARG A 99 -7.10 -14.82 -9.66
C ARG A 99 -7.63 -15.08 -8.24
N GLY A 100 -7.15 -14.34 -7.25
CA GLY A 100 -7.83 -14.27 -5.95
C GLY A 100 -9.28 -13.82 -6.17
N ASN A 101 -10.23 -14.61 -5.68
CA ASN A 101 -11.65 -14.23 -5.69
C ASN A 101 -11.89 -13.01 -4.80
#